data_AF-A0A2S9I852-F1
#
_entry.id   AF-A0A2S9I852-F1
#
_cell.length_a   1.000
_cell.length_b   1.000
_cell.length_c   1.000
_cell.angle_alpha   90.00
_cell.angle_beta   90.00
_cell.angle_gamma   90.00
#
_symmetry.space_group_name_H-M   'P 1'
#
loop_
_entity.id
_entity.type
_entity.pdbx_description
1 polymer ?
#
loop_
_entity_poly.entity_id
_entity_poly.type
_entity_poly.pdbx_seq_one_letter_code
_entity_poly.pdbx_strand_id
1 'polypeptide(L)'
;MDKRYQVFVSSTFADLQSERTRVIQTLMEMDCIPAGMELFPAIDEEQWEFIKKVIDDCDYYLLIIGGRYGSVAEDGLSYTEKEFDYAIEKGLKVTVLLHEDPDSLPARKTESTPELRGKLLSFIEKAQTGRLRRTWKSVDELPGLVALSMTKTIKTYPAVGWVRADKLSSESDLRAMIDLQKENEKLKMEIASLSSTQSFELPENISGLDSLFTITYTSYSNSMRYPESQTKSIEKSFSEIFSYLSPAIFKICDESTLRIKMNEFIDMCDKKQNYRPFIEDDVFQVIILQFLALKLMTLEAGLFSLTDLGKKTMMSLKLVKDRPHLD
;
A
#
# COMPACT_ATOMS: atom_id res chain seq x y z
N MET A 1 2.57 15.25 16.39
CA MET A 1 3.45 16.34 15.94
C MET A 1 2.75 17.65 16.26
N ASP A 2 3.44 18.61 16.88
CA ASP A 2 2.90 19.97 17.05
C ASP A 2 2.87 20.65 15.69
N LYS A 3 1.69 20.66 15.07
CA LYS A 3 1.43 21.33 13.80
C LYS A 3 0.87 22.72 14.07
N ARG A 4 1.38 23.71 13.35
CA ARG A 4 0.78 25.04 13.26
C ARG A 4 0.07 25.15 11.93
N TYR A 5 -1.03 25.88 11.87
CA TYR A 5 -1.81 26.03 10.65
C TYR A 5 -1.77 27.47 10.18
N GLN A 6 -1.58 27.69 8.89
CA GLN A 6 -1.62 29.01 8.30
C GLN A 6 -3.04 29.35 7.89
N VAL A 7 -3.53 30.52 8.30
CA VAL A 7 -4.92 30.94 8.11
C VAL A 7 -4.96 32.28 7.40
N PHE A 8 -5.52 32.31 6.20
CA PHE A 8 -5.71 33.55 5.46
C PHE A 8 -6.89 34.33 6.05
N VAL A 9 -6.66 35.58 6.47
CA VAL A 9 -7.68 36.48 7.03
C VAL A 9 -8.10 37.49 5.97
N SER A 10 -9.23 37.20 5.32
CA SER A 10 -9.83 38.08 4.30
C SER A 10 -10.94 38.94 4.90
N SER A 11 -10.88 40.23 4.61
CA SER A 11 -11.94 41.20 4.89
C SER A 11 -11.65 42.51 4.16
N THR A 12 -12.63 43.42 4.15
CA THR A 12 -12.34 44.82 3.85
C THR A 12 -11.39 45.40 4.92
N PHE A 13 -10.54 46.36 4.54
CA PHE A 13 -9.51 46.90 5.43
C PHE A 13 -9.98 48.14 6.19
N ALA A 14 -10.42 49.18 5.47
CA ALA A 14 -10.63 50.51 6.03
C ALA A 14 -11.66 50.56 7.17
N ASP A 15 -12.66 49.68 7.15
CA ASP A 15 -13.76 49.62 8.11
C ASP A 15 -13.60 48.58 9.21
N LEU A 16 -12.74 47.58 9.02
CA LEU A 16 -12.62 46.41 9.91
C LEU A 16 -11.25 46.26 10.59
N GLN A 17 -10.45 47.32 10.69
CA GLN A 17 -9.10 47.24 11.29
C GLN A 17 -9.10 46.68 12.72
N SER A 18 -10.06 47.10 13.55
CA SER A 18 -10.21 46.63 14.93
C SER A 18 -10.55 45.14 14.99
N GLU A 19 -11.47 44.72 14.13
CA GLU A 19 -11.96 43.37 13.97
C GLU A 19 -10.83 42.44 13.51
N ARG A 20 -10.12 42.83 12.44
CA ARG A 20 -8.94 42.11 11.93
C ARG A 20 -7.87 41.95 13.01
N THR A 21 -7.54 43.02 13.72
CA THR A 21 -6.54 42.98 14.81
C THR A 21 -6.90 41.93 15.87
N ARG A 22 -8.16 41.90 16.31
CA ARG A 22 -8.63 40.91 17.30
C ARG A 22 -8.61 39.49 16.77
N VAL A 23 -9.00 39.29 15.51
CA VAL A 23 -8.98 37.96 14.87
C VAL A 23 -7.54 37.46 14.71
N ILE A 24 -6.63 38.30 14.24
CA ILE A 24 -5.20 37.97 14.09
C ILE A 24 -4.59 37.60 15.45
N GLN A 25 -4.83 38.41 16.49
CA GLN A 25 -4.36 38.11 17.84
C GLN A 25 -4.89 36.74 18.33
N THR A 26 -6.18 36.48 18.13
CA THR A 26 -6.80 35.20 18.52
C THR A 26 -6.16 34.03 17.79
N LEU A 27 -5.93 34.14 16.48
CA LEU A 27 -5.26 33.10 15.70
C LEU A 27 -3.86 32.81 16.22
N MET A 28 -3.09 33.85 16.57
CA MET A 28 -1.76 33.68 17.18
C MET A 28 -1.84 32.98 18.54
N GLU A 29 -2.79 33.33 19.39
CA GLU A 29 -3.04 32.68 20.69
C GLU A 29 -3.45 31.21 20.55
N MET A 30 -3.98 30.83 19.39
CA MET A 30 -4.29 29.44 19.02
C MET A 30 -3.13 28.70 18.33
N ASP A 31 -1.91 29.24 18.36
CA ASP A 31 -0.73 28.71 17.64
C ASP A 31 -0.92 28.60 16.11
N CYS A 32 -1.88 29.35 15.55
CA CYS A 32 -2.03 29.50 14.10
C CYS A 32 -1.14 30.63 13.58
N ILE A 33 -0.80 30.57 12.29
CA ILE A 33 -0.01 31.57 11.57
C ILE A 33 -0.99 32.41 10.75
N PRO A 34 -1.41 33.61 11.21
CA PRO A 34 -2.29 34.45 10.42
C PRO A 34 -1.55 35.02 9.21
N ALA A 35 -2.18 34.95 8.05
CA ALA A 35 -1.72 35.56 6.81
C ALA A 35 -2.78 36.55 6.30
N GLY A 36 -2.35 37.69 5.78
CA GLY A 36 -3.25 38.74 5.33
C GLY A 36 -2.47 39.94 4.79
N MET A 37 -3.21 40.94 4.33
CA MET A 37 -2.65 42.12 3.67
C MET A 37 -1.70 42.97 4.54
N GLU A 38 -1.70 42.77 5.86
CA GLU A 38 -0.78 43.42 6.80
C GLU A 38 0.67 43.01 6.61
N LEU A 39 0.90 41.83 6.01
CA LEU A 39 2.22 41.25 5.81
C LEU A 39 2.72 41.45 4.37
N PHE A 40 1.95 42.14 3.52
CA PHE A 40 2.30 42.31 2.11
C PHE A 40 3.44 43.33 1.97
N PRO A 41 4.58 42.94 1.36
CA PRO A 41 5.73 43.83 1.24
C PRO A 41 5.50 44.87 0.14
N ALA A 42 6.19 46.01 0.23
CA ALA A 42 6.22 46.99 -0.85
C ALA A 42 7.18 46.51 -1.96
N ILE A 43 6.68 45.68 -2.87
CA ILE A 43 7.43 45.09 -4.00
C ILE A 43 6.76 45.41 -5.34
N ASP A 44 7.55 45.38 -6.42
CA ASP A 44 7.10 45.62 -7.80
C ASP A 44 6.46 44.35 -8.39
N GLU A 45 5.35 43.89 -7.79
CA GLU A 45 4.55 42.76 -8.25
C GLU A 45 3.07 43.14 -8.31
N GLU A 46 2.32 42.58 -9.25
CA GLU A 46 0.88 42.79 -9.34
C GLU A 46 0.21 42.29 -8.04
N GLN A 47 -0.52 43.19 -7.36
CA GLN A 47 -1.11 42.94 -6.04
C GLN A 47 -1.94 41.63 -6.00
N TRP A 48 -2.66 41.31 -7.08
CA TRP A 48 -3.48 40.11 -7.16
C TRP A 48 -2.65 38.82 -7.25
N GLU A 49 -1.56 38.82 -8.02
CA GLU A 49 -0.65 37.66 -8.12
C GLU A 49 0.00 37.34 -6.78
N PHE A 50 0.39 38.37 -6.03
CA PHE A 50 0.93 38.19 -4.67
C PHE A 50 -0.10 37.59 -3.71
N ILE A 51 -1.33 38.10 -3.71
CA ILE A 51 -2.42 37.57 -2.88
C ILE A 51 -2.64 36.08 -3.13
N LYS A 52 -2.67 35.66 -4.40
CA LYS A 52 -2.84 34.24 -4.75
C LYS A 52 -1.74 33.36 -4.16
N LYS A 53 -0.47 33.78 -4.24
CA LYS A 53 0.65 33.05 -3.63
C LYS A 53 0.47 32.89 -2.13
N VAL A 54 0.04 33.93 -1.43
CA VAL A 54 -0.18 33.87 0.01
C VAL A 54 -1.35 32.93 0.35
N ILE A 55 -2.43 32.93 -0.44
CA ILE A 55 -3.56 32.00 -0.27
C ILE A 55 -3.10 30.56 -0.50
N ASP A 56 -2.24 30.32 -1.49
CA ASP A 56 -1.72 28.98 -1.81
C ASP A 56 -0.92 28.35 -0.65
N ASP A 57 -0.24 29.18 0.15
CA ASP A 57 0.51 28.73 1.33
C ASP A 57 -0.38 28.52 2.59
N CYS A 58 -1.67 28.85 2.50
CA CYS A 58 -2.60 28.75 3.63
C CYS A 58 -3.31 27.38 3.72
N ASP A 59 -3.51 26.91 4.94
CA ASP A 59 -4.26 25.68 5.23
C ASP A 59 -5.78 25.94 5.31
N TYR A 60 -6.15 27.12 5.78
CA TYR A 60 -7.53 27.53 5.99
C TYR A 60 -7.76 28.97 5.54
N TYR A 61 -9.03 29.29 5.26
CA TYR A 61 -9.44 30.62 4.87
C TYR A 61 -10.52 31.12 5.82
N LEU A 62 -10.35 32.33 6.33
CA LEU A 62 -11.27 33.00 7.26
C LEU A 62 -11.72 34.31 6.64
N LEU A 63 -13.03 34.41 6.41
CA LEU A 63 -13.67 35.57 5.82
C LEU A 63 -14.46 36.34 6.87
N ILE A 64 -14.18 37.64 7.01
CA ILE A 64 -14.96 38.56 7.83
C ILE A 64 -15.70 39.52 6.89
N ILE A 65 -17.03 39.52 6.96
CA ILE A 65 -17.88 40.42 6.18
C ILE A 65 -18.53 41.44 7.13
N GLY A 66 -18.31 42.72 6.83
CA GLY A 66 -18.93 43.87 7.50
C GLY A 66 -19.94 44.59 6.60
N GLY A 67 -19.92 45.92 6.62
CA GLY A 67 -20.87 46.78 5.89
C GLY A 67 -20.38 47.29 4.54
N ARG A 68 -19.16 46.93 4.10
CA ARG A 68 -18.55 47.40 2.85
C ARG A 68 -18.25 46.27 1.88
N TYR A 69 -18.39 46.55 0.58
CA TYR A 69 -17.93 45.64 -0.47
C TYR A 69 -16.41 45.67 -0.66
N GLY A 70 -15.79 46.84 -0.40
CA GLY A 70 -14.34 47.03 -0.48
C GLY A 70 -13.87 47.61 -1.81
N SER A 71 -12.55 47.63 -2.00
CA SER A 71 -11.91 48.12 -3.23
C SER A 71 -12.15 47.15 -4.39
N VAL A 72 -12.54 47.68 -5.54
CA VAL A 72 -12.87 46.93 -6.75
C VAL A 72 -11.66 46.89 -7.68
N ALA A 73 -11.34 45.72 -8.22
CA ALA A 73 -10.30 45.52 -9.22
C ALA A 73 -10.81 45.85 -10.64
N GLU A 74 -9.93 45.80 -11.64
CA GLU A 74 -10.25 46.15 -13.03
C GLU A 74 -11.38 45.29 -13.65
N ASP A 75 -11.54 44.06 -13.16
CA ASP A 75 -12.59 43.12 -13.57
C ASP A 75 -13.97 43.40 -12.95
N GLY A 76 -14.07 44.41 -12.08
CA GLY A 76 -15.33 44.82 -11.46
C GLY A 76 -15.72 44.04 -10.20
N LEU A 77 -14.89 43.10 -9.73
CA LEU A 77 -15.06 42.40 -8.45
C LEU A 77 -14.23 43.06 -7.33
N SER A 78 -14.69 42.97 -6.08
CA SER A 78 -13.85 43.37 -4.95
C SER A 78 -12.68 42.42 -4.75
N TYR A 79 -11.55 42.93 -4.26
CA TYR A 79 -10.42 42.06 -3.91
C TYR A 79 -10.84 40.96 -2.92
N THR A 80 -11.68 41.28 -1.94
CA THR A 80 -12.24 40.31 -0.98
C THR A 80 -13.06 39.21 -1.66
N GLU A 81 -13.90 39.56 -2.66
CA GLU A 81 -14.65 38.55 -3.41
C GLU A 81 -13.74 37.69 -4.29
N LYS A 82 -12.74 38.30 -4.94
CA LYS A 82 -11.73 37.57 -5.72
C LYS A 82 -10.95 36.59 -4.84
N GLU A 83 -10.50 37.03 -3.67
CA GLU A 83 -9.83 36.19 -2.67
C GLU A 83 -10.69 34.99 -2.27
N PHE A 84 -11.99 35.22 -2.04
CA PHE A 84 -12.94 34.18 -1.64
C PHE A 84 -13.13 33.14 -2.75
N ASP A 85 -13.30 33.59 -4.00
CA ASP A 85 -13.45 32.71 -5.15
C ASP A 85 -12.22 31.85 -5.37
N TYR A 86 -11.04 32.46 -5.26
CA TYR A 86 -9.77 31.75 -5.40
C TYR A 86 -9.56 30.71 -4.30
N ALA A 87 -9.89 31.05 -3.04
CA ALA A 87 -9.79 30.11 -1.92
C ALA A 87 -10.72 28.90 -2.10
N ILE A 88 -11.92 29.10 -2.67
CA ILE A 88 -12.83 28.00 -3.01
C ILE A 88 -12.27 27.15 -4.13
N GLU A 89 -11.74 27.77 -5.18
CA GLU A 89 -11.12 27.06 -6.31
C GLU A 89 -9.98 26.14 -5.85
N LYS A 90 -9.17 26.62 -4.90
CA LYS A 90 -8.08 25.85 -4.26
C LYS A 90 -8.55 24.77 -3.29
N GLY A 91 -9.86 24.72 -3.00
CA GLY A 91 -10.45 23.73 -2.10
C GLY A 91 -10.19 23.99 -0.62
N LEU A 92 -9.78 25.22 -0.24
CA LEU A 92 -9.57 25.58 1.15
C LEU A 92 -10.87 25.51 1.95
N LYS A 93 -10.77 25.14 3.23
CA LYS A 93 -11.93 25.19 4.13
C LYS A 93 -12.14 26.62 4.60
N VAL A 94 -13.27 27.19 4.16
CA VAL A 94 -13.65 28.58 4.41
C VAL A 94 -14.53 28.69 5.65
N THR A 95 -14.13 29.54 6.60
CA THR A 95 -14.94 29.96 7.75
C THR A 95 -15.46 31.37 7.51
N VAL A 96 -16.78 31.56 7.49
CA VAL A 96 -17.42 32.86 7.22
C VAL A 96 -18.00 33.45 8.51
N LEU A 97 -17.53 34.65 8.86
CA LEU A 97 -18.03 35.48 9.96
C LEU A 97 -18.71 36.73 9.38
N LEU A 98 -20.04 36.77 9.41
CA LEU A 98 -20.82 37.86 8.84
C LEU A 98 -21.41 38.75 9.93
N HIS A 99 -21.37 40.07 9.76
CA HIS A 99 -22.04 40.97 10.68
C HIS A 99 -23.57 40.71 10.68
N GLU A 100 -24.19 40.62 11.85
CA GLU A 100 -25.63 40.26 11.96
C GLU A 100 -26.54 41.26 11.25
N ASP A 101 -26.20 42.54 11.33
CA ASP A 101 -26.91 43.62 10.65
C ASP A 101 -25.91 44.61 10.05
N PRO A 102 -25.45 44.42 8.81
CA PRO A 102 -24.47 45.30 8.17
C PRO A 102 -24.96 46.75 8.02
N ASP A 103 -26.27 46.98 7.96
CA ASP A 103 -26.87 48.31 7.80
C ASP A 103 -26.92 49.08 9.13
N SER A 104 -26.89 48.38 10.27
CA SER A 104 -26.77 49.01 11.60
C SER A 104 -25.38 49.60 11.91
N LEU A 105 -24.38 49.29 11.09
CA LEU A 105 -23.03 49.81 11.27
C LEU A 105 -22.98 51.34 11.06
N PRO A 106 -22.06 52.06 11.73
CA PRO A 106 -21.91 53.50 11.51
C PRO A 106 -21.69 53.81 10.03
N ALA A 107 -22.25 54.91 9.51
CA ALA A 107 -22.17 55.26 8.08
C ALA A 107 -20.74 55.26 7.48
N ARG A 108 -19.70 55.42 8.30
CA ARG A 108 -18.29 55.30 7.86
C ARG A 108 -17.86 53.87 7.52
N LYS A 109 -18.51 52.87 8.15
CA LYS A 109 -18.31 51.42 7.97
C LYS A 109 -19.35 50.78 7.04
N THR A 110 -20.25 51.57 6.45
CA THR A 110 -21.29 51.08 5.55
C THR A 110 -21.05 51.62 4.14
N GLU A 111 -21.36 50.81 3.13
CA GLU A 111 -21.25 51.24 1.74
C GLU A 111 -22.34 52.25 1.40
N SER A 112 -21.92 53.45 0.99
CA SER A 112 -22.84 54.54 0.63
C SER A 112 -23.35 54.42 -0.81
N THR A 113 -22.60 53.73 -1.67
CA THR A 113 -22.91 53.62 -3.10
C THR A 113 -23.94 52.49 -3.34
N PRO A 114 -25.12 52.78 -3.92
CA PRO A 114 -26.16 51.76 -4.13
C PRO A 114 -25.71 50.55 -4.96
N GLU A 115 -24.88 50.78 -5.98
CA GLU A 115 -24.33 49.73 -6.85
C GLU A 115 -23.43 48.75 -6.08
N LEU A 116 -22.50 49.28 -5.26
CA LEU A 116 -21.60 48.47 -4.44
C LEU A 116 -22.34 47.78 -3.31
N ARG A 117 -23.41 48.39 -2.77
CA ARG A 117 -24.30 47.72 -1.80
C ARG A 117 -25.01 46.52 -2.43
N GLY A 118 -25.47 46.66 -3.67
CA GLY A 118 -26.03 45.53 -4.44
C GLY A 118 -25.02 44.40 -4.60
N LYS A 119 -23.77 44.72 -4.96
CA LYS A 119 -22.69 43.72 -5.06
C LYS A 119 -22.36 43.05 -3.71
N LEU A 120 -22.36 43.81 -2.61
CA LEU A 120 -22.17 43.26 -1.27
C LEU A 120 -23.24 42.24 -0.92
N LEU A 121 -24.51 42.53 -1.21
CA LEU A 121 -25.61 41.59 -0.94
C LEU A 121 -25.45 40.29 -1.75
N SER A 122 -25.12 40.40 -3.04
CA SER A 122 -24.84 39.23 -3.89
C SER A 122 -23.65 38.42 -3.37
N PHE A 123 -22.59 39.09 -2.90
CA PHE A 123 -21.44 38.41 -2.31
C PHE A 123 -21.78 37.71 -0.98
N ILE A 124 -22.61 38.33 -0.13
CA ILE A 124 -23.11 37.73 1.10
C ILE A 124 -23.91 36.45 0.78
N GLU A 125 -24.82 36.51 -0.19
CA GLU A 125 -25.60 35.34 -0.62
C GLU A 125 -24.69 34.21 -1.14
N LYS A 126 -23.70 34.56 -1.95
CA LYS A 126 -22.68 33.63 -2.45
C LYS A 126 -21.85 33.00 -1.32
N ALA A 127 -21.42 33.79 -0.35
CA ALA A 127 -20.67 33.33 0.81
C ALA A 127 -21.48 32.39 1.73
N GLN A 128 -22.80 32.59 1.78
CA GLN A 128 -23.72 31.75 2.54
C GLN A 128 -24.07 30.43 1.85
N THR A 129 -24.09 30.41 0.52
CA THR A 129 -24.60 29.28 -0.25
C THR A 129 -23.73 28.03 0.00
N GLY A 130 -24.36 26.95 0.47
CA GLY A 130 -23.71 25.66 0.70
C GLY A 130 -22.74 25.60 1.89
N ARG A 131 -22.75 26.60 2.80
CA ARG A 131 -21.79 26.69 3.91
C ARG A 131 -22.46 27.10 5.23
N LEU A 132 -21.86 26.69 6.35
CA LEU A 132 -22.26 27.15 7.68
C LEU A 132 -21.59 28.52 7.94
N ARG A 133 -22.40 29.53 8.30
CA ARG A 133 -21.89 30.85 8.74
C ARG A 133 -22.05 31.03 10.24
N ARG A 134 -21.23 31.92 10.81
CA ARG A 134 -21.50 32.53 12.12
C ARG A 134 -21.77 34.02 11.93
N THR A 135 -22.64 34.55 12.78
CA THR A 135 -22.91 35.98 12.84
C THR A 135 -22.21 36.61 14.04
N TRP A 136 -21.83 37.88 13.92
CA TRP A 136 -21.24 38.67 15.00
C TRP A 136 -21.92 40.05 15.09
N LYS A 137 -22.01 40.60 16.31
CA LYS A 137 -22.61 41.91 16.59
C LYS A 137 -21.59 42.95 17.07
N SER A 138 -20.55 42.47 17.73
CA SER A 138 -19.52 43.30 18.35
C SER A 138 -18.15 42.71 18.06
N VAL A 139 -17.15 43.59 18.01
CA VAL A 139 -15.74 43.23 17.89
C VAL A 139 -15.30 42.28 19.02
N ASP A 140 -15.89 42.40 20.20
CA ASP A 140 -15.55 41.58 21.38
C ASP A 140 -16.00 40.11 21.26
N GLU A 141 -16.97 39.81 20.37
CA GLU A 141 -17.44 38.45 20.12
C GLU A 141 -16.53 37.67 19.17
N LEU A 142 -15.79 38.39 18.30
CA LEU A 142 -14.99 37.80 17.24
C LEU A 142 -13.95 36.80 17.78
N PRO A 143 -13.16 37.09 18.84
CA PRO A 143 -12.22 36.11 19.40
C PRO A 143 -12.87 34.77 19.76
N GLY A 144 -14.00 34.80 20.46
CA GLY A 144 -14.72 33.59 20.86
C GLY A 144 -15.26 32.80 19.66
N LEU A 145 -15.80 33.51 18.68
CA LEU A 145 -16.32 32.90 17.45
C LEU A 145 -15.22 32.29 16.59
N VAL A 146 -14.09 32.97 16.44
CA VAL A 146 -12.90 32.49 15.72
C VAL A 146 -12.36 31.25 16.41
N ALA A 147 -12.13 31.32 17.73
CA ALA A 147 -11.59 30.19 18.49
C ALA A 147 -12.48 28.94 18.34
N LEU A 148 -13.78 29.08 18.56
CA LEU A 148 -14.71 27.97 18.44
C LEU A 148 -14.77 27.41 17.01
N SER A 149 -14.88 28.30 16.01
CA SER A 149 -15.05 27.89 14.62
C SER A 149 -13.78 27.25 14.07
N MET A 150 -12.63 27.87 14.30
CA MET A 150 -11.34 27.37 13.82
C MET A 150 -10.95 26.05 14.50
N THR A 151 -11.10 25.92 15.83
CA THR A 151 -10.84 24.64 16.51
C THR A 151 -11.70 23.52 15.94
N LYS A 152 -12.99 23.79 15.68
CA LYS A 152 -13.89 22.79 15.08
C LYS A 152 -13.51 22.47 13.63
N THR A 153 -13.17 23.48 12.83
CA THR A 153 -12.75 23.31 11.44
C THR A 153 -11.46 22.50 11.34
N ILE A 154 -10.43 22.84 12.13
CA ILE A 154 -9.15 22.12 12.20
C ILE A 154 -9.35 20.66 12.58
N LYS A 155 -10.20 20.39 13.59
CA LYS A 155 -10.49 19.03 14.04
C LYS A 155 -11.28 18.22 13.01
N THR A 156 -12.22 18.84 12.32
CA THR A 156 -13.10 18.15 11.35
C THR A 156 -12.41 17.94 10.01
N TYR A 157 -11.56 18.88 9.61
CA TYR A 157 -10.83 18.87 8.35
C TYR A 157 -9.34 19.15 8.59
N PRO A 158 -8.57 18.17 9.08
CA PRO A 158 -7.15 18.34 9.30
C PRO A 158 -6.40 18.64 7.99
N ALA A 159 -5.69 19.76 7.95
CA ALA A 159 -4.85 20.14 6.82
C ALA A 159 -3.39 19.66 7.00
N VAL A 160 -2.53 19.98 6.03
CA VAL A 160 -1.11 19.59 6.04
C VAL A 160 -0.41 20.25 7.23
N GLY A 161 -0.51 21.57 7.35
CA GLY A 161 0.10 22.37 8.41
C GLY A 161 1.63 22.47 8.33
N TRP A 162 2.15 23.40 9.11
CA TRP A 162 3.56 23.66 9.32
C TRP A 162 4.09 22.89 10.52
N VAL A 163 5.24 22.25 10.35
CA VAL A 163 6.03 21.67 11.44
C VAL A 163 7.39 22.32 11.46
N ARG A 164 7.97 22.50 12.64
CA ARG A 164 9.36 22.94 12.71
C ARG A 164 10.26 21.91 12.02
N ALA A 165 11.24 22.41 11.28
CA ALA A 165 12.14 21.57 10.48
C ALA A 165 12.93 20.55 11.30
N ASP A 166 13.18 20.82 12.59
CA ASP A 166 13.84 19.88 13.52
C ASP A 166 12.99 18.65 13.85
N LYS A 167 11.68 18.68 13.56
CA LYS A 167 10.75 17.55 13.69
C LYS A 167 10.50 16.82 12.37
N LEU A 168 11.00 17.33 11.24
CA LEU A 168 11.01 16.58 9.99
C LEU A 168 12.06 15.47 10.13
N SER A 169 11.72 14.28 9.64
CA SER A 169 12.49 13.04 9.71
C SER A 169 13.98 13.32 9.84
N SER A 170 14.54 12.94 10.98
CA SER A 170 15.94 13.16 11.31
C SER A 170 16.83 12.65 10.17
N GLU A 171 18.03 13.21 9.98
CA GLU A 171 18.98 12.66 8.98
C GLU A 171 19.19 11.14 9.18
N SER A 172 19.02 10.65 10.41
CA SER A 172 18.97 9.22 10.74
C SER A 172 17.81 8.45 10.09
N ASP A 173 16.61 9.02 9.99
CA ASP A 173 15.45 8.36 9.37
C ASP A 173 15.64 8.24 7.85
N LEU A 174 16.20 9.27 7.21
CA LEU A 174 16.59 9.26 5.80
C LEU A 174 17.69 8.22 5.53
N ARG A 175 18.70 8.13 6.39
CA ARG A 175 19.75 7.11 6.29
C ARG A 175 19.18 5.71 6.46
N ALA A 176 18.31 5.49 7.45
CA ALA A 176 17.65 4.20 7.66
C ALA A 176 16.80 3.78 6.45
N MET A 177 16.11 4.71 5.79
CA MET A 177 15.34 4.43 4.58
C MET A 177 16.24 4.03 3.40
N ILE A 178 17.39 4.69 3.22
CA ILE A 178 18.39 4.34 2.20
C ILE A 178 18.99 2.95 2.47
N ASP A 179 19.31 2.66 3.73
CA ASP A 179 19.88 1.36 4.11
C ASP A 179 18.88 0.22 3.89
N LEU A 180 17.61 0.43 4.24
CA LEU A 180 16.53 -0.53 3.95
C LEU A 180 16.32 -0.75 2.45
N GLN A 181 16.45 0.30 1.62
CA GLN A 181 16.37 0.14 0.15
C GLN A 181 17.52 -0.72 -0.38
N LYS A 182 18.75 -0.48 0.06
CA LYS A 182 19.91 -1.29 -0.34
C LYS A 182 19.75 -2.75 0.07
N GLU A 183 19.26 -2.98 1.30
CA GLU A 183 19.01 -4.34 1.78
C GLU A 183 17.92 -5.03 0.96
N ASN A 184 16.85 -4.31 0.60
CA ASN A 184 15.79 -4.85 -0.26
C ASN A 184 16.30 -5.24 -1.65
N GLU A 185 17.14 -4.40 -2.26
CA GLU A 185 17.78 -4.71 -3.55
C GLU A 185 18.69 -5.93 -3.43
N LYS A 186 19.49 -6.02 -2.37
CA LYS A 186 20.36 -7.17 -2.11
C LYS A 186 19.56 -8.46 -1.96
N LEU A 187 18.49 -8.46 -1.15
CA LEU A 187 17.63 -9.62 -0.96
C LEU A 187 16.93 -10.04 -2.25
N LYS A 188 16.50 -9.08 -3.08
CA LYS A 188 15.94 -9.38 -4.41
C LYS A 188 16.97 -10.04 -5.33
N MET A 189 18.22 -9.58 -5.31
CA MET A 189 19.30 -10.22 -6.06
C MET A 189 19.61 -11.64 -5.55
N GLU A 190 19.62 -11.86 -4.24
CA GLU A 190 19.78 -13.18 -3.64
C GLU A 190 18.63 -14.14 -3.99
N ILE A 191 17.38 -13.66 -3.98
CA ILE A 191 16.23 -14.45 -4.44
C ILE A 191 16.37 -14.79 -5.93
N ALA A 192 16.75 -13.82 -6.76
CA ALA A 192 16.94 -14.05 -8.19
C ALA A 192 18.02 -15.09 -8.46
N SER A 193 19.15 -15.05 -7.74
CA SER A 193 20.23 -16.03 -7.90
C SER A 193 19.88 -17.42 -7.35
N LEU A 194 19.10 -17.51 -6.27
CA LEU A 194 18.57 -18.79 -5.77
C LEU A 194 17.51 -19.38 -6.72
N SER A 195 16.68 -18.53 -7.34
CA SER A 195 15.63 -18.96 -8.27
C SER A 195 16.16 -19.36 -9.66
N SER A 196 17.34 -18.91 -10.06
CA SER A 196 17.92 -19.19 -11.38
C SER A 196 18.55 -20.58 -11.50
N THR A 197 18.53 -21.41 -10.45
CA THR A 197 19.24 -22.70 -10.45
C THR A 197 18.49 -23.82 -11.18
N GLN A 198 17.22 -23.70 -11.60
CA GLN A 198 16.58 -24.76 -12.39
C GLN A 198 15.29 -24.31 -13.09
N SER A 199 15.40 -23.75 -14.29
CA SER A 199 14.29 -23.69 -15.24
C SER A 199 14.68 -24.47 -16.50
N PHE A 200 14.67 -25.80 -16.40
CA PHE A 200 14.55 -26.63 -17.58
C PHE A 200 13.10 -26.53 -18.05
N GLU A 201 12.88 -26.09 -19.28
CA GLU A 201 11.57 -26.18 -19.92
C GLU A 201 11.22 -27.67 -20.07
N LEU A 202 10.32 -28.13 -19.21
CA LEU A 202 9.82 -29.50 -19.26
C LEU A 202 8.94 -29.68 -20.52
N PRO A 203 9.01 -30.83 -21.20
CA PRO A 203 8.13 -31.12 -22.33
C PRO A 203 6.65 -30.96 -21.94
N GLU A 204 5.85 -30.39 -22.84
CA GLU A 204 4.40 -30.34 -22.66
C GLU A 204 3.85 -31.78 -22.63
N ASN A 205 2.97 -32.09 -21.68
CA ASN A 205 2.27 -33.38 -21.54
C ASN A 205 3.05 -34.54 -20.89
N ILE A 206 3.76 -34.27 -19.78
CA ILE A 206 4.35 -35.32 -18.94
C ILE A 206 3.25 -36.15 -18.25
N SER A 207 3.41 -37.48 -18.26
CA SER A 207 2.47 -38.42 -17.61
C SER A 207 2.34 -38.17 -16.11
N GLY A 208 1.12 -38.30 -15.59
CA GLY A 208 0.84 -38.14 -14.15
C GLY A 208 1.23 -39.36 -13.30
N LEU A 209 1.01 -39.27 -11.99
CA LEU A 209 1.29 -40.36 -11.05
C LEU A 209 0.46 -41.63 -11.30
N ASP A 210 -0.74 -41.50 -11.86
CA ASP A 210 -1.63 -42.65 -12.10
C ASP A 210 -1.31 -43.40 -13.40
N SER A 211 -0.40 -42.87 -14.24
CA SER A 211 0.03 -43.54 -15.46
C SER A 211 0.79 -44.82 -15.14
N LEU A 212 0.44 -45.90 -15.83
CA LEU A 212 1.16 -47.18 -15.78
C LEU A 212 2.49 -47.08 -16.52
N PHE A 213 3.51 -47.71 -15.94
CA PHE A 213 4.86 -47.78 -16.48
C PHE A 213 5.38 -49.22 -16.39
N THR A 214 6.01 -49.69 -17.47
CA THR A 214 6.62 -51.02 -17.52
C THR A 214 8.05 -50.94 -17.00
N ILE A 215 8.30 -51.59 -15.86
CA ILE A 215 9.63 -51.70 -15.26
C ILE A 215 10.28 -52.98 -15.79
N THR A 216 11.28 -52.85 -16.66
CA THR A 216 12.12 -53.98 -17.07
C THR A 216 13.30 -54.16 -16.12
N TYR A 217 13.59 -55.40 -15.76
CA TYR A 217 14.66 -55.74 -14.82
C TYR A 217 15.25 -57.12 -15.14
N THR A 218 16.50 -57.34 -14.72
CA THR A 218 17.16 -58.63 -14.82
C THR A 218 17.06 -59.38 -13.49
N SER A 219 16.56 -60.60 -13.55
CA SER A 219 16.32 -61.48 -12.42
C SER A 219 17.40 -62.56 -12.38
N TYR A 220 18.28 -62.53 -11.38
CA TYR A 220 19.38 -63.50 -11.24
C TYR A 220 19.02 -64.59 -10.24
N SER A 221 19.26 -65.85 -10.62
CA SER A 221 19.10 -67.00 -9.73
C SER A 221 20.03 -66.89 -8.52
N ASN A 222 19.53 -67.22 -7.33
CA ASN A 222 20.35 -67.35 -6.12
C ASN A 222 21.24 -68.63 -6.13
N SER A 223 21.12 -69.49 -7.15
CA SER A 223 21.90 -70.72 -7.25
C SER A 223 23.36 -70.45 -7.66
N MET A 224 24.30 -70.71 -6.74
CA MET A 224 25.74 -70.67 -7.04
C MET A 224 26.20 -71.76 -8.03
N ARG A 225 25.42 -72.84 -8.21
CA ARG A 225 25.80 -73.95 -9.11
C ARG A 225 25.35 -73.76 -10.55
N TYR A 226 24.27 -73.01 -10.75
CA TYR A 226 23.67 -72.76 -12.07
C TYR A 226 23.20 -71.31 -12.14
N PRO A 227 24.12 -70.36 -12.42
CA PRO A 227 23.76 -68.97 -12.57
C PRO A 227 22.92 -68.82 -13.84
N GLU A 228 21.66 -68.48 -13.64
CA GLU A 228 20.73 -68.15 -14.72
C GLU A 228 20.23 -66.73 -14.48
N SER A 229 20.14 -65.94 -15.54
CA SER A 229 19.47 -64.66 -15.55
C SER A 229 18.30 -64.69 -16.52
N GLN A 230 17.24 -63.99 -16.16
CA GLN A 230 16.09 -63.79 -17.03
C GLN A 230 15.66 -62.34 -16.97
N THR A 231 15.51 -61.72 -18.14
CA THR A 231 14.87 -60.42 -18.24
C THR A 231 13.37 -60.58 -18.05
N LYS A 232 12.80 -59.77 -17.16
CA LYS A 232 11.38 -59.76 -16.85
C LYS A 232 10.86 -58.33 -16.85
N SER A 233 9.54 -58.20 -16.82
CA SER A 233 8.88 -56.90 -16.66
C SER A 233 7.72 -57.00 -15.67
N ILE A 234 7.48 -55.90 -14.97
CA ILE A 234 6.26 -55.67 -14.18
C ILE A 234 5.66 -54.33 -14.60
N GLU A 235 4.33 -54.21 -14.56
CA GLU A 235 3.64 -52.97 -14.83
C GLU A 235 3.12 -52.36 -13.53
N LYS A 236 3.50 -51.11 -13.27
CA LYS A 236 3.16 -50.36 -12.04
C LYS A 236 2.92 -48.90 -12.32
N SER A 237 2.02 -48.28 -11.55
CA SER A 237 1.80 -46.84 -11.61
C SER A 237 2.95 -46.08 -10.94
N PHE A 238 3.22 -44.86 -11.39
CA PHE A 238 4.19 -43.99 -10.72
C PHE A 238 3.79 -43.67 -9.27
N SER A 239 2.50 -43.68 -8.93
CA SER A 239 1.99 -43.51 -7.57
C SER A 239 2.37 -44.67 -6.65
N GLU A 240 2.29 -45.92 -7.14
CA GLU A 240 2.76 -47.10 -6.41
C GLU A 240 4.26 -47.06 -6.18
N ILE A 241 5.03 -46.74 -7.22
CA ILE A 241 6.50 -46.64 -7.16
C ILE A 241 6.90 -45.52 -6.18
N PHE A 242 6.32 -44.33 -6.33
CA PHE A 242 6.60 -43.18 -5.47
C PHE A 242 6.18 -43.44 -4.02
N SER A 243 5.03 -44.07 -3.80
CA SER A 243 4.60 -44.48 -2.46
C SER A 243 5.63 -45.42 -1.83
N TYR A 244 6.23 -46.35 -2.56
CA TYR A 244 7.24 -47.22 -1.96
C TYR A 244 8.55 -46.48 -1.65
N LEU A 245 9.05 -45.64 -2.57
CA LEU A 245 10.37 -45.02 -2.46
C LEU A 245 10.39 -43.75 -1.59
N SER A 246 9.29 -43.01 -1.53
CA SER A 246 9.21 -41.72 -0.85
C SER A 246 9.69 -41.70 0.61
N PRO A 247 9.53 -42.74 1.46
CA PRO A 247 10.10 -42.74 2.81
C PRO A 247 11.62 -42.76 2.85
N ALA A 248 12.27 -43.39 1.86
CA ALA A 248 13.73 -43.38 1.75
C ALA A 248 14.20 -41.98 1.33
N ILE A 249 13.54 -41.40 0.32
CA ILE A 249 13.84 -40.06 -0.18
C ILE A 249 13.59 -38.99 0.90
N PHE A 250 12.55 -39.14 1.73
CA PHE A 250 12.25 -38.23 2.84
C PHE A 250 13.38 -38.17 3.87
N LYS A 251 14.12 -39.27 4.07
CA LYS A 251 15.26 -39.34 4.99
C LYS A 251 16.57 -38.82 4.37
N ILE A 252 16.53 -38.36 3.12
CA ILE A 252 17.69 -38.04 2.28
C ILE A 252 18.49 -39.32 1.97
N CYS A 253 18.65 -39.66 0.69
CA CYS A 253 19.37 -40.86 0.29
C CYS A 253 20.19 -40.66 -0.99
N ASP A 254 21.24 -41.46 -1.17
CA ASP A 254 22.01 -41.51 -2.40
C ASP A 254 21.37 -42.45 -3.44
N GLU A 255 21.92 -42.46 -4.65
CA GLU A 255 21.44 -43.30 -5.75
C GLU A 255 21.52 -44.80 -5.43
N SER A 256 22.59 -45.21 -4.76
CA SER A 256 22.80 -46.62 -4.40
C SER A 256 21.71 -47.12 -3.46
N THR A 257 21.36 -46.33 -2.44
CA THR A 257 20.26 -46.63 -1.51
C THR A 257 18.92 -46.69 -2.25
N LEU A 258 18.68 -45.76 -3.17
CA LEU A 258 17.42 -45.71 -3.91
C LEU A 258 17.27 -46.89 -4.88
N ARG A 259 18.36 -47.32 -5.53
CA ARG A 259 18.38 -48.55 -6.35
C ARG A 259 18.10 -49.81 -5.53
N ILE A 260 18.68 -49.91 -4.33
CA ILE A 260 18.38 -51.02 -3.41
C ILE A 260 16.87 -51.04 -3.10
N LYS A 261 16.27 -49.89 -2.77
CA LYS A 261 14.83 -49.78 -2.51
C LYS A 261 13.98 -50.12 -3.72
N MET A 262 14.42 -49.77 -4.93
CA MET A 262 13.74 -50.14 -6.17
C MET A 262 13.77 -51.66 -6.39
N ASN A 263 14.91 -52.31 -6.16
CA ASN A 263 15.01 -53.77 -6.28
C ASN A 263 14.15 -54.47 -5.23
N GLU A 264 14.10 -53.97 -3.99
CA GLU A 264 13.17 -54.47 -2.95
C GLU A 264 11.69 -54.32 -3.37
N PHE A 265 11.33 -53.20 -4.01
CA PHE A 265 9.98 -52.99 -4.56
C PHE A 265 9.64 -54.01 -5.66
N ILE A 266 10.56 -54.25 -6.60
CA ILE A 266 10.38 -55.23 -7.67
C ILE A 266 10.25 -56.65 -7.09
N ASP A 267 11.08 -57.00 -6.11
CA ASP A 267 11.06 -58.32 -5.46
C ASP A 267 9.72 -58.58 -4.78
N MET A 268 9.19 -57.58 -4.08
CA MET A 268 7.85 -57.62 -3.48
C MET A 268 6.75 -57.85 -4.52
N CYS A 269 6.92 -57.35 -5.75
CA CYS A 269 5.95 -57.49 -6.83
C CYS A 269 6.05 -58.84 -7.57
N ASP A 270 7.27 -59.34 -7.85
CA ASP A 270 7.49 -60.57 -8.65
C ASP A 270 7.22 -61.87 -7.88
N LYS A 271 7.13 -61.84 -6.53
CA LYS A 271 6.73 -62.97 -5.66
C LYS A 271 7.49 -64.29 -5.85
N LYS A 272 8.62 -64.33 -6.57
CA LYS A 272 9.42 -65.55 -6.80
C LYS A 272 10.53 -65.69 -5.77
N GLN A 273 10.34 -66.58 -4.81
CA GLN A 273 11.39 -66.99 -3.88
C GLN A 273 12.48 -67.71 -4.68
N ASN A 274 13.72 -67.18 -4.69
CA ASN A 274 14.98 -67.70 -5.27
C ASN A 274 15.63 -66.87 -6.39
N TYR A 275 15.07 -65.72 -6.77
CA TYR A 275 15.73 -64.80 -7.70
C TYR A 275 15.92 -63.42 -7.04
N ARG A 276 16.96 -62.70 -7.45
CA ARG A 276 17.18 -61.29 -7.07
C ARG A 276 16.95 -60.39 -8.27
N PRO A 277 16.03 -59.42 -8.19
CA PRO A 277 15.83 -58.47 -9.27
C PRO A 277 16.87 -57.35 -9.21
N PHE A 278 17.30 -56.92 -10.39
CA PHE A 278 18.13 -55.75 -10.60
C PHE A 278 17.49 -54.91 -11.71
N ILE A 279 17.03 -53.71 -11.35
CA ILE A 279 16.48 -52.77 -12.32
C ILE A 279 17.54 -52.37 -13.35
N GLU A 280 17.13 -52.28 -14.62
CA GLU A 280 17.98 -51.75 -15.68
C GLU A 280 18.25 -50.25 -15.49
N ASP A 281 19.44 -49.81 -15.89
CA ASP A 281 19.89 -48.44 -15.61
C ASP A 281 18.98 -47.37 -16.22
N ASP A 282 18.68 -47.52 -17.51
CA ASP A 282 17.83 -46.59 -18.25
C ASP A 282 16.43 -46.48 -17.64
N VAL A 283 15.87 -47.60 -17.17
CA VAL A 283 14.54 -47.66 -16.55
C VAL A 283 14.55 -46.92 -15.22
N PHE A 284 15.59 -47.12 -14.42
CA PHE A 284 15.77 -46.39 -13.18
C PHE A 284 15.85 -44.89 -13.44
N GLN A 285 16.68 -44.45 -14.40
CA GLN A 285 16.84 -43.04 -14.75
C GLN A 285 15.53 -42.40 -15.22
N VAL A 286 14.72 -43.10 -16.02
CA VAL A 286 13.39 -42.61 -16.45
C VAL A 286 12.49 -42.35 -15.25
N ILE A 287 12.47 -43.24 -14.26
CA ILE A 287 11.65 -43.07 -13.05
C ILE A 287 12.13 -41.85 -12.24
N ILE A 288 13.44 -41.67 -12.09
CA ILE A 288 14.00 -40.52 -11.38
C ILE A 288 13.67 -39.21 -12.10
N LEU A 289 13.89 -39.14 -13.41
CA LEU A 289 13.55 -37.99 -14.24
C LEU A 289 12.06 -37.66 -14.16
N GLN A 290 11.20 -38.68 -14.15
CA GLN A 290 9.76 -38.50 -13.99
C GLN A 290 9.41 -37.82 -12.66
N PHE A 291 10.01 -38.25 -11.54
CA PHE A 291 9.76 -37.64 -10.23
C PHE A 291 10.34 -36.22 -10.09
N LEU A 292 11.49 -35.96 -10.72
CA LEU A 292 12.06 -34.61 -10.81
C LEU A 292 11.15 -33.69 -11.65
N ALA A 293 10.66 -34.17 -12.79
CA ALA A 293 9.76 -33.44 -13.68
C ALA A 293 8.41 -33.12 -13.01
N LEU A 294 7.87 -34.05 -12.22
CA LEU A 294 6.67 -33.84 -11.39
C LEU A 294 6.95 -32.99 -10.13
N LYS A 295 8.18 -32.49 -9.95
CA LYS A 295 8.63 -31.70 -8.80
C LYS A 295 8.38 -32.39 -7.47
N LEU A 296 8.43 -33.73 -7.42
CA LEU A 296 8.22 -34.52 -6.20
C LEU A 296 9.51 -34.71 -5.40
N MET A 297 10.66 -34.60 -6.06
CA MET A 297 11.96 -34.72 -5.43
C MET A 297 12.97 -33.74 -6.04
N THR A 298 14.10 -33.55 -5.37
CA THR A 298 15.26 -32.80 -5.86
C THR A 298 16.52 -33.66 -5.73
N LEU A 299 17.52 -33.32 -6.53
CA LEU A 299 18.87 -33.89 -6.47
C LEU A 299 19.86 -32.75 -6.20
N GLU A 300 20.47 -32.74 -5.03
CA GLU A 300 21.45 -31.74 -4.61
C GLU A 300 22.71 -32.45 -4.12
N ALA A 301 23.88 -32.10 -4.67
CA ALA A 301 25.17 -32.69 -4.30
C ALA A 301 25.20 -34.24 -4.27
N GLY A 302 24.46 -34.91 -5.17
CA GLY A 302 24.39 -36.37 -5.25
C GLY A 302 23.40 -37.04 -4.29
N LEU A 303 22.64 -36.25 -3.52
CA LEU A 303 21.63 -36.73 -2.59
C LEU A 303 20.22 -36.36 -3.05
N PHE A 304 19.32 -37.33 -2.94
CA PHE A 304 17.91 -37.19 -3.25
C PHE A 304 17.12 -36.80 -2.02
N SER A 305 16.24 -35.80 -2.14
CA SER A 305 15.32 -35.37 -1.06
C SER A 305 13.93 -35.02 -1.61
N LEU A 306 12.90 -35.04 -0.75
CA LEU A 306 11.54 -34.66 -1.15
C LEU A 306 11.35 -33.15 -1.12
N THR A 307 10.74 -32.62 -2.18
CA THR A 307 10.19 -31.25 -2.18
C THR A 307 8.98 -31.16 -1.25
N ASP A 308 8.48 -29.96 -0.99
CA ASP A 308 7.23 -29.79 -0.24
C ASP A 308 6.02 -30.40 -0.94
N LEU A 309 5.99 -30.36 -2.28
CA LEU A 309 4.99 -31.09 -3.06
C LEU A 309 5.15 -32.60 -2.87
N GLY A 310 6.38 -33.12 -2.92
CA GLY A 310 6.71 -34.52 -2.66
C GLY A 310 6.28 -35.00 -1.28
N LYS A 311 6.55 -34.21 -0.24
CA LYS A 311 6.12 -34.50 1.14
C LYS A 311 4.59 -34.57 1.23
N LYS A 312 3.88 -33.61 0.63
CA LYS A 312 2.41 -33.59 0.60
C LYS A 312 1.84 -34.81 -0.13
N THR A 313 2.43 -35.19 -1.27
CA THR A 313 2.04 -36.38 -2.03
C THR A 313 2.34 -37.68 -1.27
N MET A 314 3.49 -37.78 -0.61
CA MET A 314 3.81 -38.93 0.24
C MET A 314 2.77 -39.07 1.36
N MET A 315 2.45 -37.97 2.04
CA MET A 315 1.44 -37.94 3.10
C MET A 315 0.05 -38.35 2.58
N SER A 316 -0.37 -37.86 1.40
CA SER A 316 -1.67 -38.21 0.85
C SER A 316 -1.80 -39.69 0.46
N LEU A 317 -0.69 -40.31 0.03
CA LEU A 317 -0.63 -41.73 -0.36
C LEU A 317 -0.45 -42.69 0.83
N LYS A 318 0.14 -42.24 1.94
CA LYS A 318 0.50 -43.13 3.07
C LYS A 318 -0.26 -42.91 4.37
N LEU A 319 -0.80 -41.71 4.63
CA LEU A 319 -1.50 -41.47 5.88
C LEU A 319 -2.80 -42.28 5.90
N VAL A 320 -3.05 -42.93 7.03
CA VAL A 320 -4.33 -43.59 7.31
C VAL A 320 -5.37 -42.49 7.52
N LYS A 321 -6.40 -42.47 6.67
CA LYS A 321 -7.52 -41.54 6.80
C LYS A 321 -8.64 -42.21 7.59
N ASP A 322 -9.27 -41.47 8.49
CA ASP A 322 -10.50 -41.93 9.14
C ASP A 322 -11.57 -42.17 8.07
N ARG A 323 -12.26 -43.31 8.17
CA ARG A 323 -13.43 -43.56 7.32
C ARG A 323 -14.51 -42.56 7.73
N PRO A 324 -15.12 -41.82 6.80
CA PRO A 324 -16.30 -41.05 7.14
C PRO A 324 -17.35 -42.03 7.66
N HIS A 325 -17.84 -41.79 8.88
CA HIS A 325 -19.07 -42.41 9.37
C HIS A 325 -20.16 -42.05 8.37
N LEU A 326 -20.59 -43.05 7.58
CA LEU A 326 -21.83 -42.98 6.82
C LEU A 326 -22.94 -43.18 7.86
N ASP A 327 -23.53 -42.06 8.29
CA ASP A 327 -24.79 -42.04 9.03
C ASP A 327 -25.96 -42.53 8.16
#